data_AF-A0A353YXS7-F1
#
_entry.id   AF-A0A353YXS7-F1
#
_cell.length_a   1.000
_cell.length_b   1.000
_cell.length_c   1.000
_cell.angle_alpha   90.00
_cell.angle_beta   90.00
_cell.angle_gamma   90.00
#
_symmetry.space_group_name_H-M   'P 1'
#
loop_
_entity.id
_entity.type
_entity.pdbx_description
1 polymer ?
#
loop_
_entity_poly.entity_id
_entity_poly.type
_entity_poly.pdbx_seq_one_letter_code
_entity_poly.pdbx_strand_id
1 'polypeptide(L)'
;MRLEELTATSPIDGRYRNKTTELSEYLSEYGLIKYRVRVEIEYFIALCRYKLPQLKEVDKSIFEDLRKIYQEFTIADAQEIKDIEKTTNHDVKAVEYFIKKHFDRLGLQAYKEFV
;
A
#
# COMPACT_ATOMS: atom_id res chain seq x y z
N MET A 1 0.00 -17.90 -21.52
CA MET A 1 -1.47 -17.82 -21.63
C MET A 1 -1.93 -16.63 -20.79
N ARG A 2 -2.87 -15.82 -21.26
CA ARG A 2 -3.44 -14.71 -20.48
C ARG A 2 -4.48 -15.27 -19.50
N LEU A 3 -4.59 -14.69 -18.30
CA LEU A 3 -5.63 -15.08 -17.35
C LEU A 3 -7.00 -14.61 -17.86
N GLU A 4 -7.90 -15.56 -18.11
CA GLU A 4 -9.33 -15.36 -18.43
C GLU A 4 -10.18 -16.25 -17.54
N GLU A 5 -11.48 -15.95 -17.38
CA GLU A 5 -12.38 -16.73 -16.51
C GLU A 5 -12.43 -18.23 -16.89
N LEU A 6 -12.35 -18.54 -18.19
CA LEU A 6 -12.36 -19.93 -18.70
C LEU A 6 -11.03 -20.66 -18.47
N THR A 7 -9.93 -19.93 -18.26
CA THR A 7 -8.60 -20.51 -18.05
C THR A 7 -8.20 -20.49 -16.57
N ALA A 8 -9.04 -19.94 -15.69
CA ALA A 8 -8.78 -19.85 -14.27
C ALA A 8 -8.79 -21.24 -13.62
N THR A 9 -7.72 -21.57 -12.88
CA THR A 9 -7.62 -22.84 -12.14
C THR A 9 -8.65 -22.93 -11.02
N SER A 10 -8.96 -21.81 -10.36
CA SER A 10 -9.95 -21.73 -9.29
C SER A 10 -11.29 -21.23 -9.84
N PRO A 11 -12.43 -21.88 -9.53
CA PRO A 11 -13.74 -21.41 -9.96
C PRO A 11 -14.15 -20.08 -9.30
N ILE A 12 -13.52 -19.69 -8.19
CA ILE A 12 -13.74 -18.39 -7.52
C ILE A 12 -13.36 -17.24 -8.44
N ASP A 13 -12.30 -17.38 -9.23
CA ASP A 13 -11.81 -16.38 -10.18
C ASP A 13 -12.31 -16.61 -11.61
N GLY A 14 -13.05 -17.70 -11.86
CA GLY A 14 -13.63 -18.05 -13.15
C GLY A 14 -15.14 -18.12 -13.08
N ARG A 15 -15.70 -19.34 -13.03
CA ARG A 15 -17.15 -19.63 -13.07
C ARG A 15 -18.00 -18.77 -12.12
N TYR A 16 -17.47 -18.39 -10.95
CA TYR A 16 -18.17 -17.62 -9.92
C TYR A 16 -17.66 -16.20 -9.77
N ARG A 17 -16.86 -15.69 -10.71
CA ARG A 17 -16.23 -14.36 -10.60
C ARG A 17 -17.24 -13.24 -10.39
N ASN A 18 -18.38 -13.30 -11.07
CA ASN A 18 -19.47 -12.34 -10.91
C ASN A 18 -20.08 -12.31 -9.49
N LYS A 19 -19.91 -13.37 -8.69
CA LYS A 19 -20.37 -13.44 -7.30
C LYS A 19 -19.28 -13.06 -6.28
N THR A 20 -18.02 -13.09 -6.69
CA THR A 20 -16.86 -12.94 -5.80
C THR A 20 -16.04 -11.70 -6.10
N THR A 21 -16.33 -10.96 -7.18
CA THR A 21 -15.51 -9.83 -7.62
C THR A 21 -15.37 -8.73 -6.57
N GLU A 22 -16.37 -8.50 -5.71
CA GLU A 22 -16.27 -7.51 -4.64
C GLU A 22 -15.25 -7.92 -3.57
N LEU A 23 -15.02 -9.22 -3.39
CA LEU A 23 -14.03 -9.74 -2.44
C LEU A 23 -12.60 -9.46 -2.89
N SER A 24 -12.35 -9.19 -4.18
CA SER A 24 -10.99 -8.94 -4.67
C SER A 24 -10.40 -7.64 -4.11
N GLU A 25 -11.22 -6.69 -3.65
CA GLU A 25 -10.72 -5.49 -2.96
C GLU A 25 -10.09 -5.79 -1.59
N TYR A 26 -10.31 -6.99 -1.04
CA TYR A 26 -9.89 -7.37 0.30
C TYR A 26 -9.01 -8.64 0.34
N LEU A 27 -9.36 -9.64 -0.46
CA LEU A 27 -8.79 -10.99 -0.42
C LEU A 27 -7.88 -11.31 -1.61
N SER A 28 -7.50 -10.32 -2.39
CA SER A 28 -6.49 -10.45 -3.43
C SER A 28 -5.13 -9.92 -2.98
N GLU A 29 -4.09 -10.17 -3.77
CA GLU A 29 -2.79 -9.55 -3.57
C GLU A 29 -2.86 -8.02 -3.64
N TYR A 30 -3.70 -7.45 -4.52
CA TYR A 30 -3.96 -6.02 -4.57
C TYR A 30 -4.56 -5.51 -3.25
N GLY A 31 -5.57 -6.20 -2.72
CA GLY A 31 -6.18 -5.88 -1.43
C GLY A 31 -5.16 -5.95 -0.30
N LEU A 32 -4.38 -7.04 -0.22
CA LEU A 32 -3.35 -7.21 0.78
C LEU A 32 -2.32 -6.07 0.76
N ILE A 33 -1.82 -5.70 -0.42
CA ILE A 33 -0.86 -4.61 -0.58
C ILE A 33 -1.48 -3.28 -0.16
N LYS A 34 -2.69 -2.95 -0.65
CA LYS A 34 -3.41 -1.71 -0.29
C LYS A 34 -3.57 -1.55 1.21
N TYR A 35 -3.94 -2.63 1.91
CA TYR A 35 -4.13 -2.60 3.35
C TYR A 35 -2.81 -2.55 4.13
N ARG A 36 -1.72 -3.14 3.63
CA ARG A 36 -0.38 -2.97 4.22
C ARG A 36 0.08 -1.51 4.14
N VAL A 37 -0.06 -0.89 2.96
CA VAL A 37 0.22 0.55 2.78
C VAL A 37 -0.59 1.39 3.77
N ARG A 38 -1.89 1.10 3.92
CA ARG A 38 -2.74 1.77 4.91
C ARG A 38 -2.22 1.64 6.33
N VAL A 39 -1.86 0.43 6.76
CA VAL A 39 -1.41 0.18 8.14
C VAL A 39 -0.13 0.96 8.44
N GLU A 40 0.86 0.92 7.55
CA GLU A 40 2.12 1.63 7.76
C GLU A 40 1.93 3.16 7.82
N ILE A 41 1.08 3.70 6.95
CA ILE A 41 0.76 5.13 6.95
C ILE A 41 0.03 5.54 8.24
N GLU A 42 -0.99 4.79 8.65
CA GLU A 42 -1.73 5.11 9.88
C GLU A 42 -0.88 4.91 11.13
N TYR A 43 0.08 3.97 11.10
CA TYR A 43 1.07 3.79 12.16
C TYR A 43 1.99 5.01 12.28
N PHE A 44 2.55 5.51 11.18
CA PHE A 44 3.33 6.75 11.18
C PHE A 44 2.53 7.95 11.72
N ILE A 45 1.27 8.10 11.28
CA ILE A 45 0.37 9.15 11.79
C ILE A 45 0.13 8.99 13.29
N ALA A 46 -0.06 7.75 13.77
CA ALA A 46 -0.22 7.46 15.19
C ALA A 46 1.02 7.86 16.00
N LEU A 47 2.24 7.57 15.51
CA LEU A 47 3.49 7.99 16.13
C LEU A 47 3.62 9.52 16.21
N CYS A 48 3.24 10.24 15.15
CA CYS A 48 3.21 11.71 15.14
C CYS A 48 2.22 12.26 16.17
N ARG A 49 1.02 11.65 16.28
CA ARG A 49 -0.01 12.02 17.27
C ARG A 49 0.42 11.72 18.70
N TYR A 50 1.18 10.63 18.91
CA TYR A 50 1.79 10.29 20.19
C TYR A 50 2.87 11.29 20.63
N LYS A 51 3.32 12.19 19.72
CA LYS A 51 4.33 13.23 19.96
C LYS A 51 5.70 12.66 20.32
N LEU A 52 6.08 11.58 19.64
CA LEU A 52 7.44 11.04 19.72
C LEU A 52 8.46 12.17 19.48
N PRO A 53 9.51 12.35 20.32
CA PRO A 53 10.42 13.49 20.22
C PRO A 53 10.97 13.77 18.83
N GLN A 54 11.29 12.72 18.07
CA GLN A 54 11.83 12.79 16.72
C GLN A 54 10.80 13.23 15.66
N LEU A 55 9.50 13.15 15.96
CA LEU A 55 8.39 13.44 15.04
C LEU A 55 7.60 14.70 15.43
N LYS A 56 8.07 15.47 16.43
CA LYS A 56 7.36 16.65 16.93
C LYS A 56 7.19 17.75 15.89
N GLU A 57 8.13 17.84 14.96
CA GLU A 57 8.18 18.86 13.90
C GLU A 57 7.37 18.50 12.65
N VAL A 58 6.74 17.31 12.62
CA VAL A 58 5.89 16.91 11.49
C VAL A 58 4.62 17.76 11.48
N ASP A 59 4.40 18.51 10.40
CA ASP A 59 3.16 19.26 10.20
C ASP A 59 1.98 18.29 10.00
N LYS A 60 0.94 18.45 10.82
CA LYS A 60 -0.26 17.62 10.79
C LYS A 60 -1.13 17.87 9.56
N SER A 61 -0.92 18.99 8.85
CA SER A 61 -1.61 19.26 7.58
C SER A 61 -1.36 18.16 6.53
N ILE A 62 -0.20 17.49 6.61
CA ILE A 62 0.21 16.44 5.66
C ILE A 62 -0.55 15.11 5.83
N PHE A 63 -1.28 14.94 6.94
CA PHE A 63 -1.93 13.65 7.24
C PHE A 63 -2.98 13.27 6.22
N GLU A 64 -3.71 14.24 5.67
CA GLU A 64 -4.69 13.94 4.62
C GLU A 64 -4.00 13.55 3.31
N ASP A 65 -2.87 14.17 2.97
CA ASP A 65 -2.11 13.80 1.78
C ASP A 65 -1.46 12.42 1.92
N LEU A 66 -1.02 12.05 3.13
CA LEU A 66 -0.59 10.68 3.43
C LEU A 66 -1.74 9.68 3.26
N ARG A 67 -2.94 9.99 3.76
CA ARG A 67 -4.10 9.10 3.64
C ARG A 67 -4.53 8.89 2.20
N LYS A 68 -4.41 9.91 1.34
CA LYS A 68 -4.71 9.79 -0.09
C LYS A 68 -3.95 8.65 -0.76
N ILE A 69 -2.73 8.34 -0.30
CA ILE A 69 -1.91 7.25 -0.85
C ILE A 69 -2.66 5.91 -0.82
N TYR A 70 -3.35 5.58 0.28
CA TYR A 70 -4.11 4.33 0.36
C TYR A 70 -5.61 4.50 0.00
N GLN A 71 -6.16 5.71 0.09
CA GLN A 71 -7.55 6.01 -0.27
C GLN A 71 -7.76 6.01 -1.79
N GLU A 72 -6.78 6.53 -2.54
CA GLU A 72 -6.76 6.62 -4.00
C GLU A 72 -5.85 5.55 -4.64
N PHE A 73 -5.53 4.50 -3.87
CA PHE A 73 -4.63 3.43 -4.29
C PHE A 73 -5.11 2.75 -5.59
N THR A 74 -4.20 2.54 -6.52
CA THR A 74 -4.50 2.02 -7.86
C THR A 74 -3.77 0.72 -8.15
N ILE A 75 -4.19 0.01 -9.21
CA ILE A 75 -3.47 -1.17 -9.71
C ILE A 75 -2.03 -0.81 -10.11
N ALA A 76 -1.78 0.41 -10.59
CA ALA A 76 -0.44 0.86 -10.95
C ALA A 76 0.47 0.97 -9.71
N ASP A 77 -0.07 1.42 -8.57
CA ASP A 77 0.68 1.47 -7.31
C ASP A 77 1.02 0.07 -6.80
N ALA A 78 0.07 -0.87 -6.88
CA ALA A 78 0.32 -2.27 -6.55
C ALA A 78 1.41 -2.88 -7.47
N GLN A 79 1.37 -2.56 -8.76
CA GLN A 79 2.38 -3.02 -9.71
C GLN A 79 3.76 -2.41 -9.40
N GLU A 80 3.83 -1.13 -9.03
CA GLU A 80 5.06 -0.49 -8.59
C GLU A 80 5.67 -1.23 -7.38
N ILE A 81 4.86 -1.58 -6.38
CA ILE A 81 5.30 -2.37 -5.23
C ILE A 81 5.83 -3.74 -5.66
N LYS A 82 5.13 -4.44 -6.56
CA LYS A 82 5.62 -5.72 -7.10
C LYS A 82 6.94 -5.56 -7.87
N ASP A 83 7.16 -4.44 -8.54
CA ASP A 83 8.42 -4.18 -9.25
C ASP A 83 9.58 -3.90 -8.28
N ILE A 84 9.32 -3.21 -7.18
CA ILE A 84 10.28 -3.05 -6.08
C ILE A 84 10.58 -4.41 -5.44
N GLU A 85 9.54 -5.23 -5.20
CA GLU A 85 9.66 -6.56 -4.60
C GLU A 85 10.59 -7.49 -5.38
N LYS A 86 10.63 -7.39 -6.72
CA LYS A 86 11.59 -8.16 -7.55
C LYS A 86 13.05 -7.91 -7.17
N THR A 87 13.34 -6.72 -6.63
CA THR A 87 14.69 -6.33 -6.20
C THR A 87 14.94 -6.70 -4.74
N THR A 88 13.95 -6.49 -3.87
CA THR A 88 14.09 -6.76 -2.42
C THR A 88 13.89 -8.24 -2.06
N ASN A 89 13.20 -9.00 -2.90
CA ASN A 89 12.67 -10.34 -2.63
C ASN A 89 11.86 -10.40 -1.31
N HIS A 90 11.20 -9.29 -0.95
CA HIS A 90 10.42 -9.16 0.28
C HIS A 90 9.30 -8.13 0.11
N ASP A 91 8.06 -8.58 0.32
CA ASP A 91 6.81 -7.83 0.12
C ASP A 91 6.64 -6.62 1.05
N VAL A 92 6.84 -6.79 2.37
CA VAL A 92 6.74 -5.69 3.35
C VAL A 92 7.82 -4.64 3.09
N LYS A 93 9.05 -5.07 2.75
CA LYS A 93 10.12 -4.12 2.41
C LYS A 93 9.80 -3.31 1.16
N ALA A 94 9.12 -3.91 0.18
CA ALA A 94 8.69 -3.20 -1.03
C ALA A 94 7.64 -2.12 -0.71
N VAL A 95 6.72 -2.40 0.21
CA VAL A 95 5.76 -1.41 0.74
C VAL A 95 6.48 -0.24 1.41
N GLU A 96 7.49 -0.51 2.25
CA GLU A 96 8.30 0.52 2.90
C GLU A 96 8.96 1.45 1.86
N TYR A 97 9.62 0.89 0.84
CA TYR A 97 10.26 1.67 -0.22
C TYR A 97 9.26 2.51 -1.02
N PHE A 98 8.09 1.95 -1.31
CA PHE A 98 7.00 2.68 -1.97
C PHE A 98 6.57 3.90 -1.14
N ILE A 99 6.34 3.73 0.16
CA ILE A 99 5.95 4.85 1.05
C ILE A 99 7.08 5.87 1.16
N LYS A 100 8.35 5.43 1.27
CA LYS A 100 9.52 6.32 1.30
C LYS A 100 9.60 7.23 0.07
N LYS A 101 9.20 6.75 -1.11
CA LYS A 101 9.11 7.56 -2.34
C LYS A 101 8.01 8.62 -2.27
N HIS A 102 6.89 8.32 -1.62
CA HIS A 102 5.85 9.32 -1.37
C HIS A 102 6.29 10.34 -0.32
N PHE A 103 7.03 9.93 0.70
CA PHE A 103 7.61 10.83 1.71
C PHE A 103 8.54 11.87 1.07
N ASP A 104 9.32 11.50 0.06
CA ASP A 104 10.15 12.46 -0.69
C ASP A 104 9.33 13.58 -1.32
N ARG A 105 8.18 13.24 -1.91
CA ARG A 105 7.28 14.20 -2.57
C ARG A 105 6.58 15.13 -1.58
N LEU A 106 6.39 14.67 -0.35
CA LEU A 106 5.72 15.39 0.72
C LEU A 106 6.69 16.14 1.66
N GLY A 107 8.00 16.14 1.38
CA GLY A 107 8.99 16.82 2.21
C GLY A 107 9.29 16.13 3.53
N LEU A 108 9.05 14.82 3.63
CA LEU A 108 9.23 14.01 4.85
C LEU A 108 10.52 13.19 4.84
N GLN A 109 11.56 13.64 4.12
CA GLN A 109 12.81 12.89 3.95
C GLN A 109 13.48 12.53 5.27
N ALA A 110 13.44 13.43 6.25
CA ALA A 110 14.01 13.23 7.58
C ALA A 110 13.29 12.14 8.40
N TYR A 111 12.08 11.72 7.99
CA TYR A 111 11.22 10.82 8.75
C TYR A 111 11.02 9.46 8.07
N LYS A 112 11.76 9.17 7.00
CA LYS A 112 11.62 7.93 6.22
C LYS A 112 11.79 6.64 7.03
N GLU A 113 12.65 6.65 8.05
CA GLU A 113 12.93 5.46 8.87
C GLU A 113 11.89 5.22 9.98
N PHE A 114 10.77 5.98 9.98
CA PHE A 114 9.60 5.75 10.82
C PHE A 114 8.47 5.01 10.10
N VAL A 115 8.77 4.49 8.91
CA VAL A 115 7.94 3.61 8.09
C VAL A 115 8.71 2.31 7.90
#